data_AF-A0A5D6YNL3-F1
#
_entry.id   AF-A0A5D6YNL3-F1
#
_cell.length_a   1.000
_cell.length_b   1.000
_cell.length_c   1.000
_cell.angle_alpha   90.00
_cell.angle_beta   90.00
_cell.angle_gamma   90.00
#
_symmetry.space_group_name_H-M   'P 1'
#
loop_
_entity.id
_entity.type
_entity.pdbx_description
1 polymer ?
#
loop_
_entity_poly.entity_id
_entity_poly.type
_entity_poly.pdbx_seq_one_letter_code
_entity_poly.pdbx_strand_id
1 'polypeptide(L)' 'MSFPDLDPEICLFIDASLHGWSILVRQVGKWEGGISVERQEHRLIVCKGGMFRAASANSITEK' A
#
# COMPACT_ATOMS: atom_id res chain seq x y z
N MET A 1 5.31 14.19 12.09
CA MET A 1 5.82 13.18 11.16
C MET A 1 6.02 11.90 11.96
N SER A 2 5.41 10.79 11.52
CA SER A 2 5.62 9.46 12.11
C SER A 2 6.79 8.83 11.38
N PHE A 3 7.92 8.65 12.07
CA PHE A 3 9.01 7.82 11.53
C PHE A 3 8.62 6.35 11.72
N PRO A 4 8.93 5.46 10.76
CA PRO A 4 8.72 4.04 10.97
C PRO A 4 9.56 3.56 12.16
N ASP A 5 9.02 2.62 12.94
CA ASP A 5 9.81 1.99 14.00
C ASP A 5 10.96 1.18 13.37
N LEU A 6 11.97 0.80 14.18
CA LEU A 6 13.20 0.19 13.66
C LEU A 6 13.06 -1.28 13.21
N ASP A 7 12.15 -2.04 13.82
CA ASP A 7 11.90 -3.48 13.52
C ASP A 7 10.42 -3.86 13.30
N PRO A 8 9.62 -3.13 12.50
CA PRO A 8 8.25 -3.53 12.24
C PRO A 8 8.10 -4.32 10.93
N GLU A 9 6.99 -5.04 10.85
CA GLU A 9 6.53 -5.57 9.57
C GLU A 9 5.89 -4.44 8.76
N ILE A 10 6.20 -4.41 7.46
CA ILE A 10 5.69 -3.41 6.52
C ILE A 10 4.73 -4.08 5.55
N CYS A 11 3.53 -3.51 5.44
CA CYS A 11 2.54 -3.91 4.45
C CYS A 11 2.46 -2.87 3.34
N LEU A 12 2.57 -3.35 2.09
CA LEU A 12 2.41 -2.56 0.89
C LEU A 12 1.06 -2.88 0.25
N PHE A 13 0.19 -1.88 0.16
CA PHE A 13 -1.09 -1.97 -0.55
C PHE A 13 -1.01 -1.13 -1.80
N ILE A 14 -1.35 -1.72 -2.94
CA ILE A 14 -1.33 -1.05 -4.25
C ILE A 14 -2.69 -1.25 -4.86
N ASP A 15 -3.24 -0.16 -5.40
CA ASP A 15 -4.44 -0.20 -6.22
C ASP A 15 -4.18 0.57 -7.51
N ALA A 16 -4.70 0.07 -8.62
CA ALA A 16 -4.52 0.66 -9.93
C ALA A 16 -5.79 0.48 -10.78
N SER A 17 -6.12 1.54 -11.51
CA SER A 17 -7.20 1.58 -12.47
C SER A 17 -6.70 2.16 -13.79
N LEU A 18 -7.51 2.09 -14.85
CA LEU A 18 -7.19 2.68 -16.16
C LEU A 18 -6.66 4.13 -16.08
N HIS A 19 -7.11 4.90 -15.09
CA HIS A 19 -6.82 6.33 -14.99
C HIS A 19 -5.63 6.65 -14.07
N GLY A 20 -5.29 5.77 -13.13
CA GLY A 20 -4.29 6.09 -12.13
C GLY A 20 -4.03 4.98 -11.13
N TRP A 21 -3.17 5.28 -10.17
CA TRP A 21 -2.67 4.34 -9.18
C TRP A 21 -2.60 4.98 -7.80
N SER A 22 -2.62 4.13 -6.78
CA SER A 22 -2.34 4.49 -5.40
C SER A 22 -1.45 3.44 -4.74
N ILE A 23 -0.58 3.89 -3.85
CA ILE A 23 0.31 3.08 -3.02
C ILE A 23 0.16 3.55 -1.58
N LEU A 24 -0.13 2.61 -0.68
CA LEU A 24 -0.12 2.81 0.76
C LEU A 24 0.98 1.94 1.37
N VAL A 25 1.89 2.57 2.10
CA VAL A 25 2.86 1.89 2.96
C VAL A 25 2.36 2.01 4.40
N ARG A 26 2.09 0.85 5.01
CA ARG A 26 1.62 0.75 6.38
C ARG A 26 2.57 -0.09 7.19
N GLN A 27 2.64 0.20 8.47
CA GLN A 27 3.45 -0.52 9.43
C GLN A 27 2.52 -1.30 10.36
N VAL A 28 2.88 -2.56 10.64
CA VAL A 28 2.26 -3.40 11.67
C VAL A 28 3.31 -3.58 12.76
N GLY A 29 3.07 -3.00 13.93
CA GLY A 29 4.03 -3.03 15.05
C GLY A 29 4.18 -4.44 15.66
N LYS A 30 3.11 -5.23 15.64
CA LYS A 30 3.09 -6.62 16.08
C LYS A 30 2.19 -7.42 15.16
N TRP A 31 2.76 -8.36 14.43
CA TRP A 31 1.98 -9.23 13.55
C TRP A 31 1.24 -10.29 14.35
N GLU A 32 -0.05 -10.45 14.05
CA GLU A 32 -0.89 -11.48 14.65
C GLU A 32 -1.22 -12.56 13.61
N GLY A 33 -0.54 -13.70 13.68
CA GLY A 33 -0.63 -14.77 12.66
C GLY A 33 -2.01 -15.43 12.46
N GLY A 34 -2.98 -15.15 13.33
CA GLY A 34 -4.38 -15.60 13.18
C GLY A 34 -5.32 -14.55 12.57
N ILE A 35 -4.81 -13.34 12.31
CA ILE A 35 -5.57 -12.22 11.76
C ILE A 35 -5.17 -12.04 10.29
N SER A 36 -6.14 -11.78 9.43
CA SER A 36 -5.89 -11.52 8.02
C SER A 36 -5.15 -10.19 7.84
N VAL A 37 -4.37 -10.05 6.76
CA VAL A 37 -3.50 -8.88 6.54
C VAL A 37 -4.27 -7.55 6.62
N GLU A 38 -5.49 -7.48 6.12
CA GLU A 38 -6.33 -6.28 6.11
C GLU A 38 -6.87 -5.90 7.50
N ARG A 39 -6.83 -6.83 8.47
CA ARG A 39 -7.33 -6.65 9.84
C ARG A 39 -6.23 -6.43 10.88
N GLN A 40 -4.96 -6.53 10.49
CA GLN A 40 -3.84 -6.20 11.38
C GLN A 40 -3.93 -4.75 11.88
N GLU A 41 -3.27 -4.43 13.00
CA GLU A 41 -3.21 -3.05 13.50
C GLU A 41 -2.24 -2.22 12.64
N HIS A 42 -2.79 -1.52 11.65
CA HIS A 42 -2.00 -0.75 10.68
C HIS A 42 -1.79 0.71 11.11
N ARG A 43 -0.55 1.17 11.01
CA ARG A 43 -0.19 2.60 11.05
C ARG A 43 0.25 3.07 9.67
N LEU A 44 -0.41 4.10 9.13
CA LEU A 44 -0.05 4.67 7.83
C LEU A 44 1.28 5.44 7.92
N ILE A 45 2.23 5.11 7.04
CA ILE A 45 3.53 5.79 6.93
C ILE A 45 3.57 6.67 5.67
N VAL A 46 3.19 6.09 4.53
CA VAL A 46 3.19 6.80 3.24
C VAL A 46 1.88 6.53 2.51
N CYS A 47 1.27 7.59 1.98
CA CYS A 47 0.23 7.53 0.97
C CYS A 47 0.72 8.29 -0.26
N LYS A 48 0.79 7.61 -1.40
CA LYS A 48 1.13 8.20 -2.69
C LYS A 48 0.15 7.71 -3.74
N GLY A 49 -0.06 8.54 -4.75
CA GLY A 49 -0.86 8.19 -5.91
C GLY A 49 -0.59 9.14 -7.04
N GLY A 50 -1.12 8.80 -8.21
CA GLY A 50 -0.97 9.60 -9.41
C GLY A 50 -1.89 9.12 -10.52
N MET A 51 -2.04 9.96 -11.54
CA MET A 51 -2.71 9.58 -12.78
C MET A 51 -1.70 9.02 -13.78
N PHE A 52 -2.13 8.03 -14.55
CA PHE A 52 -1.36 7.57 -15.69
C PHE A 52 -1.38 8.64 -16.77
N ARG A 53 -0.21 8.94 -17.34
CA ARG A 53 -0.13 9.78 -18.54
C ARG A 53 -0.53 8.91 -19.73
N ALA A 54 -1.14 9.48 -20.77
CA ALA A 54 -1.78 8.75 -21.88
C ALA A 54 -0.98 7.58 -22.51
N ALA A 55 0.35 7.57 -22.38
CA ALA A 55 1.22 6.49 -22.86
C ALA A 55 1.23 5.21 -21.99
N SER A 56 0.76 5.24 -20.74
CA SER A 56 0.79 4.11 -19.80
C SER A 56 -0.59 3.51 -19.46
N ALA A 57 -1.66 3.98 -20.10
CA ALA A 57 -3.03 3.56 -19.79
C ALA A 57 -3.36 2.13 -20.29
N ASN A 58 -2.60 1.58 -21.24
CA ASN A 58 -3.01 0.38 -21.97
C ASN A 58 -2.47 -0.95 -21.42
N SER A 59 -1.74 -0.96 -20.31
CA SER A 59 -1.06 -2.16 -19.78
C SER A 59 -1.41 -2.49 -18.33
N ILE A 60 -2.58 -2.07 -17.85
CA ILE A 60 -3.07 -2.46 -16.52
C ILE A 60 -3.86 -3.75 -16.69
N THR A 61 -3.22 -4.86 -16.37
CA THR A 61 -3.84 -6.18 -16.38
C THR A 61 -4.16 -6.56 -14.94
N GLU A 62 -5.44 -6.54 -14.57
CA GLU A 62 -5.95 -7.22 -13.38
C GLU A 62 -6.10 -8.71 -13.74
N LYS A 63 -5.55 -9.62 -12.93
CA LYS A 63 -5.59 -11.06 -13.18
C LYS A 63 -6.28 -11.79 -12.04
#